data_AF-A0A967HZN4-F1
#
_entry.id   AF-A0A967HZN4-F1
#
_cell.length_a   1.000
_cell.length_b   1.000
_cell.length_c   1.000
_cell.angle_alpha   90.00
_cell.angle_beta   90.00
_cell.angle_gamma   90.00
#
_symmetry.space_group_name_H-M   'P 1'
#
loop_
_entity.id
_entity.type
_entity.pdbx_description
1 polymer ?
#
loop_
_entity_poly.entity_id
_entity_poly.type
_entity_poly.pdbx_seq_one_letter_code
_entity_poly.pdbx_strand_id
1 'polypeptide(L)'
;YQRTTTGGNTSCVEVCGDNTAIILDAGSGIRQLGIELMQGPCGQGKGTVHLLISHTHWDHIMGFPFFTPAYAAGNQVFIYGRHPRIKERFQDQHHPDHFPVSLETMSANVQFVQLQE
;
A
#
# COMPACT_ATOMS: atom_id res chain seq x y z
N TYR A 1 -1.22 -8.03 26.10
CA TYR A 1 -0.20 -6.97 26.18
C TYR A 1 1.02 -7.46 25.39
N GLN A 2 1.19 -7.01 24.14
CA GLN A 2 2.38 -7.35 23.36
C GLN A 2 3.47 -6.34 23.72
N ARG A 3 4.54 -6.81 24.38
CA ARG A 3 5.77 -6.04 24.54
C ARG A 3 6.68 -6.36 23.36
N THR A 4 7.01 -5.37 22.55
CA THR A 4 8.14 -5.42 21.61
C THR A 4 9.23 -4.48 22.11
N THR A 5 10.42 -5.03 22.37
CA THR A 5 11.58 -4.31 22.93
C THR A 5 12.54 -3.79 21.87
N THR A 6 12.36 -4.17 20.61
CA THR A 6 12.83 -3.58 19.33
C THR A 6 12.64 -4.65 18.24
N GLY A 7 12.30 -4.25 17.01
CA GLY A 7 11.88 -5.16 15.94
C GLY A 7 10.35 -5.24 15.83
N GLY A 8 9.81 -4.52 14.84
CA GLY A 8 8.38 -4.44 14.55
C GLY A 8 8.16 -4.12 13.08
N ASN A 9 6.90 -3.84 12.72
CA ASN A 9 6.55 -3.37 11.39
C ASN A 9 7.25 -2.03 11.08
N THR A 10 7.73 -1.84 9.85
CA THR A 10 8.26 -0.55 9.37
C THR A 10 7.10 0.42 9.06
N SER A 11 7.42 1.67 8.69
CA SER A 11 6.48 2.81 8.61
C SER A 11 5.16 2.46 7.94
N CYS A 12 4.07 2.49 8.71
CA CYS A 12 2.71 2.28 8.25
C CYS A 12 1.77 2.82 9.32
N VAL A 13 1.00 3.86 8.99
CA VAL A 13 0.00 4.45 9.92
C VAL A 13 -1.33 4.59 9.19
N GLU A 14 -2.38 4.01 9.75
CA GLU A 14 -3.75 4.25 9.27
C GLU A 14 -4.33 5.49 9.95
N VAL A 15 -5.00 6.33 9.16
CA VAL A 15 -5.86 7.41 9.61
C VAL A 15 -7.29 7.01 9.27
N CYS A 16 -8.07 6.63 10.28
CA CYS A 16 -9.45 6.21 10.10
C CYS A 16 -10.36 7.41 9.82
N GLY A 17 -11.09 7.37 8.70
CA GLY A 17 -12.27 8.19 8.42
C GLY A 17 -13.41 7.28 7.94
N ASP A 18 -14.65 7.79 7.87
CA ASP A 18 -15.88 7.00 7.67
C ASP A 18 -15.74 5.74 6.78
N ASN A 19 -15.66 5.92 5.46
CA ASN A 19 -15.63 4.84 4.46
C ASN A 19 -14.35 4.86 3.61
N THR A 20 -13.28 5.46 4.11
CA THR A 20 -12.05 5.68 3.33
C THR A 20 -10.84 5.39 4.19
N ALA A 21 -10.01 4.46 3.75
CA ALA A 21 -8.75 4.14 4.41
C ALA A 21 -7.66 5.08 3.89
N ILE A 22 -7.17 5.98 4.74
CA ILE A 22 -5.99 6.79 4.45
C ILE A 22 -4.82 6.17 5.19
N ILE A 23 -3.77 5.82 4.47
CA ILE A 23 -2.61 5.10 5.00
C ILE A 23 -1.36 5.90 4.66
N LEU A 24 -0.54 6.19 5.67
CA LEU A 24 0.74 6.86 5.53
C LEU A 24 1.86 5.81 5.47
N ASP A 25 2.57 5.80 4.35
CA ASP A 25 3.57 4.80 3.95
C ASP A 25 3.06 3.35 3.86
N ALA A 26 3.79 2.54 3.10
CA ALA A 26 3.50 1.14 2.84
C ALA A 26 4.65 0.23 3.30
N GLY A 27 5.19 0.49 4.49
CA GLY A 27 6.12 -0.38 5.18
C GLY A 27 5.50 -1.73 5.55
N SER A 28 6.26 -2.62 6.20
CA SER A 28 5.86 -4.01 6.44
C SER A 28 4.56 -4.16 7.26
N GLY A 29 4.14 -3.13 8.01
CA GLY A 29 2.88 -3.13 8.74
C GLY A 29 1.64 -3.14 7.86
N ILE A 30 1.75 -2.67 6.63
CA ILE A 30 0.61 -2.58 5.71
C ILE A 30 0.03 -3.95 5.37
N ARG A 31 0.82 -5.03 5.51
CA ARG A 31 0.34 -6.40 5.28
C ARG A 31 -0.76 -6.78 6.27
N GLN A 32 -0.56 -6.49 7.56
CA GLN A 32 -1.54 -6.83 8.60
C GLN A 32 -2.78 -5.93 8.47
N LEU A 33 -2.58 -4.64 8.23
CA LEU A 33 -3.67 -3.69 7.94
C LEU A 33 -4.48 -4.12 6.71
N GLY A 34 -3.83 -4.58 5.63
CA GLY A 34 -4.50 -5.08 4.44
C GLY A 34 -5.44 -6.26 4.75
N ILE A 35 -5.01 -7.21 5.59
CA ILE A 35 -5.85 -8.33 6.04
C ILE A 35 -7.08 -7.82 6.81
N GLU A 36 -6.93 -6.80 7.64
CA GLU A 36 -8.01 -6.19 8.41
C GLU A 36 -9.00 -5.45 7.50
N LEU A 37 -8.52 -4.65 6.55
CA LEU A 37 -9.36 -3.95 5.56
C LEU A 37 -10.20 -4.91 4.70
N MET A 38 -9.66 -6.09 4.41
CA MET A 38 -10.38 -7.15 3.69
C MET A 38 -11.57 -7.73 4.46
N GLN A 39 -11.73 -7.45 5.76
CA GLN A 39 -12.93 -7.82 6.52
C GLN A 39 -14.10 -6.85 6.28
N GLY A 40 -13.85 -5.71 5.62
CA GLY A 40 -14.83 -4.66 5.34
C GLY A 40 -15.10 -4.47 3.82
N PRO A 41 -15.31 -3.21 3.37
CA PRO A 41 -15.58 -2.91 1.96
C PRO A 41 -14.54 -3.44 0.97
N CYS A 42 -13.26 -3.50 1.35
CA CYS A 42 -12.21 -4.02 0.46
C CYS A 42 -12.40 -5.50 0.14
N GLY A 43 -12.92 -6.30 1.09
CA GLY A 43 -13.23 -7.72 0.87
C GLY A 43 -14.39 -7.95 -0.09
N GLN A 44 -15.22 -6.93 -0.29
CA GLN A 44 -16.38 -6.95 -1.19
C GLN A 44 -16.07 -6.31 -2.55
N GLY A 45 -14.81 -5.92 -2.81
CA GLY A 45 -14.43 -5.21 -4.03
C GLY A 45 -14.99 -3.79 -4.12
N LYS A 46 -15.28 -3.16 -2.97
CA LYS A 46 -15.88 -1.80 -2.86
C LYS A 46 -14.99 -0.85 -2.06
N GLY A 47 -13.75 -1.25 -1.77
CA GLY A 47 -12.82 -0.46 -0.98
C GLY A 47 -12.24 0.71 -1.75
N THR A 48 -12.05 1.83 -1.07
CA THR A 48 -11.23 2.94 -1.56
C THR A 48 -10.11 3.21 -0.55
N VAL A 49 -8.88 3.08 -1.02
CA VAL A 49 -7.66 3.23 -0.20
C VAL A 49 -6.79 4.35 -0.78
N HIS A 50 -6.34 5.26 0.06
CA HIS A 50 -5.37 6.30 -0.26
C HIS A 50 -4.07 6.05 0.47
N LEU A 51 -3.00 5.74 -0.26
CA LEU A 51 -1.64 5.54 0.23
C LEU A 51 -0.82 6.80 0.00
N LEU A 52 -0.43 7.51 1.06
CA LEU A 52 0.45 8.67 0.98
C LEU A 52 1.87 8.21 1.32
N ILE A 53 2.72 8.14 0.30
CA ILE A 53 4.11 7.71 0.41
C ILE A 53 4.99 8.93 0.65
N SER A 54 5.61 8.98 1.82
CA SER A 54 6.53 10.07 2.19
C SER A 54 7.77 10.08 1.30
N HIS A 55 8.38 8.92 1.10
CA HIS A 55 9.52 8.68 0.21
C HIS A 55 9.67 7.18 -0.08
N THR A 56 10.58 6.81 -1.00
CA THR A 56 10.65 5.44 -1.54
C THR A 56 11.86 4.65 -1.02
N HIS A 57 12.29 4.89 0.22
CA HIS A 57 13.19 3.94 0.87
C HIS A 57 12.44 2.64 1.13
N TRP A 58 13.18 1.52 1.14
CA TRP A 58 12.58 0.18 1.19
C TRP A 58 11.65 0.00 2.38
N ASP A 59 12.02 0.49 3.56
CA ASP A 59 11.21 0.40 4.78
C ASP A 59 9.87 1.17 4.70
N HIS A 60 9.68 2.07 3.72
CA HIS A 60 8.44 2.80 3.49
C HIS A 60 7.56 2.21 2.38
N ILE A 61 8.07 1.25 1.59
CA ILE A 61 7.30 0.65 0.47
C ILE A 61 7.30 -0.88 0.46
N MET A 62 8.19 -1.54 1.19
CA MET A 62 8.43 -3.00 1.13
C MET A 62 7.21 -3.86 1.46
N GLY A 63 6.21 -3.31 2.15
CA GLY A 63 4.99 -4.04 2.48
C GLY A 63 3.95 -4.04 1.36
N PHE A 64 4.01 -3.10 0.43
CA PHE A 64 3.03 -2.95 -0.65
C PHE A 64 2.83 -4.23 -1.51
N PRO A 65 3.86 -5.01 -1.87
CA PRO A 65 3.67 -6.26 -2.61
C PRO A 65 2.76 -7.27 -1.92
N PHE A 66 2.58 -7.15 -0.60
CA PHE A 66 1.72 -8.01 0.22
C PHE A 66 0.42 -7.33 0.67
N PHE A 67 0.09 -6.16 0.11
CA PHE A 67 -1.12 -5.42 0.44
C PHE A 67 -2.34 -6.04 -0.25
N THR A 68 -3.03 -6.95 0.44
CA THR A 68 -4.15 -7.74 -0.10
C THR A 68 -5.26 -6.93 -0.78
N PRO A 69 -5.62 -5.70 -0.36
CA PRO A 69 -6.63 -4.91 -1.07
C PRO A 69 -6.26 -4.58 -2.53
N ALA A 70 -4.96 -4.51 -2.87
CA ALA A 70 -4.50 -4.27 -4.24
C ALA A 70 -4.74 -5.49 -5.17
N TYR A 71 -4.99 -6.68 -4.62
CA TYR A 71 -5.23 -7.90 -5.37
C TYR A 71 -6.73 -8.22 -5.56
N ALA A 72 -7.62 -7.46 -4.92
CA ALA A 72 -9.05 -7.68 -4.97
C ALA A 72 -9.70 -6.77 -6.03
N ALA A 73 -10.35 -7.40 -7.01
CA ALA A 73 -11.04 -6.70 -8.10
C ALA A 73 -12.14 -5.77 -7.57
N GLY A 74 -12.29 -4.60 -8.21
CA GLY A 74 -13.27 -3.57 -7.85
C GLY A 74 -12.77 -2.55 -6.83
N ASN A 75 -11.71 -2.86 -6.07
CA ASN A 75 -11.09 -1.88 -5.18
C ASN A 75 -10.37 -0.77 -5.96
N GLN A 76 -10.38 0.43 -5.37
CA GLN A 76 -9.65 1.60 -5.84
C GLN A 76 -8.46 1.86 -4.90
N VAL A 77 -7.25 1.86 -5.42
CA VAL A 77 -6.03 2.13 -4.64
C VAL A 77 -5.30 3.32 -5.26
N PHE A 78 -5.29 4.45 -4.57
CA PHE A 78 -4.57 5.65 -4.99
C PHE A 78 -3.25 5.75 -4.23
N ILE A 79 -2.14 5.87 -4.95
CA ILE A 79 -0.79 6.00 -4.39
C ILE A 79 -0.28 7.40 -4.70
N TYR A 80 -0.15 8.20 -3.66
CA TYR A 80 0.36 9.56 -3.72
C TYR A 80 1.82 9.58 -3.33
N GLY A 81 2.64 10.34 -4.05
CA GLY A 81 4.03 10.55 -3.67
C GLY A 81 4.63 11.76 -4.36
N ARG A 82 5.63 12.37 -3.73
CA ARG A 82 6.34 13.53 -4.31
C ARG A 82 7.44 13.13 -5.29
N HIS A 83 7.94 11.89 -5.21
CA HIS A 83 9.02 11.44 -6.09
C HIS A 83 8.54 11.49 -7.56
N PRO A 84 9.29 12.14 -8.49
CA PRO A 84 8.84 12.36 -9.86
C PRO A 84 8.64 11.06 -10.66
N ARG A 85 9.24 9.98 -10.18
CA ARG A 85 9.12 8.63 -10.74
C ARG A 85 8.43 7.65 -9.79
N ILE A 86 7.42 8.10 -9.04
CA ILE A 86 6.79 7.28 -7.98
C ILE A 86 6.25 5.96 -8.52
N LYS A 87 5.64 5.98 -9.72
CA LYS A 87 5.15 4.77 -10.38
C LYS A 87 6.29 3.81 -10.70
N GLU A 88 7.36 4.32 -11.30
CA GLU A 88 8.53 3.52 -11.68
C GLU A 88 9.20 2.90 -10.45
N ARG A 89 9.23 3.59 -9.30
CA ARG A 89 9.76 2.99 -8.06
C ARG A 89 8.96 1.76 -7.60
N PHE A 90 7.65 1.79 -7.76
CA PHE A 90 6.78 0.65 -7.45
C PHE A 90 6.87 -0.44 -8.53
N GLN A 91 7.09 -0.07 -9.79
CA GLN A 91 7.36 -1.03 -10.87
C GLN A 91 8.70 -1.74 -10.65
N ASP A 92 9.76 -1.00 -10.29
CA ASP A 92 11.06 -1.56 -9.92
C ASP A 92 10.89 -2.56 -8.77
N GLN A 93 10.14 -2.21 -7.72
CA GLN A 93 9.83 -3.13 -6.62
C GLN A 93 9.13 -4.42 -7.10
N HIS A 94 8.29 -4.35 -8.14
CA HIS A 94 7.57 -5.47 -8.74
C HIS A 94 8.32 -6.10 -9.93
N HIS A 95 9.58 -5.72 -10.15
CA HIS A 95 10.42 -6.35 -11.16
C HIS A 95 10.61 -7.83 -10.81
N PRO A 96 10.60 -8.76 -11.78
CA PRO A 96 10.71 -10.21 -11.53
C PRO A 96 11.96 -10.63 -10.74
N ASP A 97 13.03 -9.83 -10.79
CA ASP A 97 14.24 -10.04 -9.99
C ASP A 97 14.04 -9.75 -8.48
N HIS A 98 12.95 -9.09 -8.10
CA HIS A 98 12.67 -8.62 -6.74
C HIS A 98 11.36 -9.18 -6.20
N PHE A 99 10.35 -9.34 -7.06
CA PHE A 99 9.05 -9.89 -6.69
C PHE A 99 8.38 -10.60 -7.89
N PRO A 100 7.72 -11.76 -7.69
CA PRO A 100 7.22 -12.59 -8.79
C PRO A 100 5.90 -12.10 -9.42
N VAL A 101 5.31 -11.03 -8.88
CA VAL A 101 4.04 -10.46 -9.34
C VAL A 101 4.34 -9.07 -9.89
N SER A 102 3.91 -8.79 -11.12
CA SER A 102 4.05 -7.45 -11.69
C SER A 102 2.92 -6.53 -11.21
N LEU A 103 3.19 -5.24 -11.18
CA LEU A 103 2.21 -4.23 -10.77
C LEU A 103 0.95 -4.25 -11.66
N GLU A 104 1.09 -4.63 -12.93
CA GLU A 104 0.02 -4.73 -13.92
C GLU A 104 -0.90 -5.95 -13.69
N THR A 105 -0.45 -6.95 -12.93
CA THR A 105 -1.26 -8.13 -12.59
C THR A 105 -2.16 -7.94 -11.37
N MET A 106 -2.05 -6.79 -10.68
CA MET A 106 -2.93 -6.44 -9.58
C MET A 106 -4.36 -6.23 -10.07
N SER A 107 -5.33 -6.90 -9.44
CA SER A 107 -6.74 -6.84 -9.86
C SER A 107 -7.45 -5.56 -9.45
N ALA A 108 -6.93 -4.82 -8.46
CA ALA A 108 -7.47 -3.52 -8.08
C ALA A 108 -7.10 -2.44 -9.11
N ASN A 109 -7.88 -1.37 -9.15
CA ASN A 109 -7.53 -0.18 -9.92
C ASN A 109 -6.47 0.63 -9.16
N VAL A 110 -5.20 0.40 -9.47
CA VAL A 110 -4.07 1.09 -8.84
C VAL A 110 -3.69 2.33 -9.66
N GLN A 111 -3.77 3.51 -9.03
CA GLN A 111 -3.47 4.79 -9.66
C GLN A 111 -2.36 5.52 -8.92
N PHE A 112 -1.39 6.05 -9.66
CA PHE A 112 -0.30 6.84 -9.11
C PHE A 112 -0.58 8.32 -9.34
N VAL A 113 -0.46 9.11 -8.28
CA VAL A 113 -0.65 10.56 -8.29
C VAL A 113 0.62 11.22 -7.79
N GLN A 114 1.36 11.85 -8.71
CA GLN A 114 2.50 12.67 -8.32
C GLN A 114 2.00 13.98 -7.71
N LEU A 115 2.39 14.25 -6.46
CA LEU A 115 2.06 15.51 -5.78
C LEU A 115 3.01 16.62 -6.25
N GLN A 116 2.45 17.76 -6.63
CA GLN A 116 3.16 18.99 -6.99
C GLN A 116 3.25 19.92 -5.78
N GLU A 117 4.09 20.96 -5.91
CA GLU A 117 4.19 22.06 -4.92
C GLU A 117 2.95 22.96 -4.93
#